data_AF-A0A1I6EL70-F1
#
_entry.id   AF-A0A1I6EL70-F1
#
_cell.length_a   1.000
_cell.length_b   1.000
_cell.length_c   1.000
_cell.angle_alpha   90.00
_cell.angle_beta   90.00
_cell.angle_gamma   90.00
#
_symmetry.space_group_name_H-M   'P 1'
#
loop_
_entity.id
_entity.type
_entity.pdbx_description
1 polymer ?
#
loop_
_entity_poly.entity_id
_entity_poly.type
_entity_poly.pdbx_seq_one_letter_code
_entity_poly.pdbx_strand_id
1 'polypeptide(L)'
;MVFLPCTRSRVSKTGLIHLNKLQYLVPSASLYDRWVQVRYDPQERSFVHCWYEDQYYGEAHVYLPENDYPKRQELMAKLQAAPKIIIPPVAEVPLYNYLERKLAAHRIQVEEADINNTLALVKAKKEYVKAALLKAPQTVLETAGATGTSERTGGLSADSNNEFGADSLTHLLAVLLKRTLDAHDRLSVHTLWRTYGPFDEGLIRKTVRSAFR
;
A
#
# COMPACT_ATOMS: atom_id res chain seq x y z
N MET A 1 -10.08 24.82 -40.99
CA MET A 1 -11.12 25.66 -40.34
C MET A 1 -12.31 24.76 -40.05
N VAL A 2 -12.60 24.53 -38.78
CA VAL A 2 -13.79 23.75 -38.39
C VAL A 2 -14.99 24.70 -38.49
N PHE A 3 -15.94 24.40 -39.37
CA PHE A 3 -17.18 25.17 -39.48
C PHE A 3 -18.11 24.79 -38.34
N LEU A 4 -18.06 25.55 -37.24
CA LEU A 4 -19.02 25.43 -36.16
C LEU A 4 -20.39 25.96 -36.62
N PRO A 5 -21.50 25.27 -36.28
CA PRO A 5 -22.85 25.78 -36.47
C PRO A 5 -23.00 27.21 -35.94
N CYS A 6 -23.61 28.08 -36.74
CA CYS A 6 -23.87 29.47 -36.37
C CYS A 6 -25.36 29.73 -36.18
N THR A 7 -25.70 30.41 -35.10
CA THR A 7 -27.08 30.84 -34.81
C THR A 7 -27.08 32.29 -34.36
N ARG A 8 -28.18 33.00 -34.61
CA ARG A 8 -28.36 34.36 -34.11
C ARG A 8 -29.24 34.31 -32.88
N SER A 9 -28.79 34.95 -31.81
CA SER A 9 -29.56 35.06 -30.57
C SER A 9 -29.47 36.47 -30.01
N ARG A 10 -30.52 36.90 -29.32
CA ARG A 10 -30.59 38.22 -28.67
C ARG A 10 -30.05 38.09 -27.25
N VAL A 11 -29.11 38.97 -26.89
CA VAL A 11 -28.63 39.05 -25.50
C VAL A 11 -29.69 39.74 -24.65
N SER A 12 -30.07 39.12 -23.54
CA SER A 12 -30.98 39.74 -22.58
C SER A 12 -30.35 40.99 -21.93
N LYS A 13 -31.17 41.77 -21.23
CA LYS A 13 -30.68 42.89 -20.41
C LYS A 13 -29.72 42.45 -19.28
N THR A 14 -29.77 41.18 -18.91
CA THR A 14 -28.92 40.56 -17.88
C THR A 14 -27.68 39.88 -18.48
N GLY A 15 -27.43 40.03 -19.79
CA GLY A 15 -26.28 39.41 -20.43
C GLY A 15 -26.43 37.92 -20.73
N LEU A 16 -27.65 37.39 -20.77
CA LEU A 16 -27.90 35.98 -21.02
C LEU A 16 -28.32 35.72 -22.47
N ILE A 17 -27.82 34.64 -23.04
CA ILE A 17 -28.20 34.11 -24.35
C ILE A 17 -28.89 32.77 -24.16
N HIS A 18 -30.05 32.58 -24.80
CA HIS A 18 -30.76 31.30 -24.82
C HIS A 18 -30.39 30.53 -26.07
N LEU A 19 -29.90 29.30 -25.89
CA LEU A 19 -29.57 28.39 -26.98
C LEU A 19 -29.81 26.93 -26.53
N ASN A 20 -30.57 26.16 -27.31
CA ASN A 20 -30.88 24.75 -27.02
C ASN A 20 -31.37 24.46 -25.58
N LYS A 21 -32.26 25.30 -25.04
CA LYS A 21 -32.79 25.25 -23.66
C LYS A 21 -31.76 25.55 -22.55
N LEU A 22 -30.53 25.89 -22.90
CA LEU A 22 -29.50 26.36 -21.98
C LEU A 22 -29.42 27.89 -22.02
N GLN A 23 -28.97 28.46 -20.92
CA GLN A 23 -28.68 29.88 -20.78
C GLN A 23 -27.17 30.05 -20.71
N TYR A 24 -26.61 30.99 -21.46
CA TYR A 24 -25.19 31.28 -21.50
C TYR A 24 -24.95 32.72 -21.07
N LEU A 25 -23.99 32.94 -20.17
CA LEU A 25 -23.62 34.27 -19.69
C LEU A 25 -22.56 34.88 -20.60
N VAL A 26 -22.90 36.02 -21.19
CA VAL A 26 -22.00 36.81 -22.04
C VAL A 26 -21.07 37.65 -21.17
N PRO A 27 -19.73 37.57 -21.39
CA PRO A 27 -18.78 38.31 -20.57
C PRO A 27 -18.80 39.83 -20.82
N SER A 28 -19.19 40.27 -22.02
CA SER A 28 -19.16 41.69 -22.41
C SER A 28 -20.51 42.39 -22.24
N ALA A 29 -20.55 43.41 -21.38
CA ALA A 29 -21.74 44.24 -21.13
C ALA A 29 -22.17 45.11 -22.33
N SER A 30 -21.25 45.39 -23.26
CA SER A 30 -21.51 46.15 -24.48
C SER A 30 -22.49 45.47 -25.45
N LEU A 31 -22.68 44.15 -25.29
CA LEU A 31 -23.53 43.33 -26.14
C LEU A 31 -24.97 43.22 -25.62
N TYR A 32 -25.29 43.85 -24.48
CA TYR A 32 -26.62 43.74 -23.88
C TYR A 32 -27.69 44.38 -24.79
N ASP A 33 -28.81 43.68 -24.92
CA ASP A 33 -29.93 44.03 -25.81
C ASP A 33 -29.60 44.06 -27.31
N ARG A 34 -28.45 43.50 -27.71
CA ARG A 34 -28.05 43.36 -29.13
C ARG A 34 -28.24 41.94 -29.64
N TRP A 35 -28.29 41.80 -30.96
CA TRP A 35 -28.27 40.51 -31.64
C TRP A 35 -26.83 40.10 -31.93
N VAL A 36 -26.46 38.91 -31.47
CA VAL A 36 -25.12 38.35 -31.62
C VAL A 36 -25.16 37.05 -32.41
N GLN A 37 -24.08 36.79 -33.13
CA GLN A 37 -23.82 35.52 -33.77
C GLN A 37 -23.12 34.60 -32.77
N VAL A 38 -23.67 33.43 -32.61
CA VAL A 38 -23.33 32.47 -31.58
C VAL A 38 -22.89 31.20 -32.30
N ARG A 39 -21.62 30.83 -32.15
CA ARG A 39 -21.03 29.64 -32.75
C ARG A 39 -20.77 28.60 -31.67
N TYR A 40 -21.42 27.45 -31.76
CA TYR A 40 -21.37 26.41 -30.74
C TYR A 40 -20.98 25.06 -31.34
N ASP A 41 -20.35 24.21 -30.53
CA ASP A 41 -20.15 22.80 -30.88
C ASP A 41 -21.34 21.98 -30.35
N PRO A 42 -22.00 21.15 -31.19
CA PRO A 42 -23.05 20.24 -30.71
C PRO A 42 -22.57 19.23 -29.65
N GLN A 43 -21.28 18.88 -29.65
CA GLN A 43 -20.68 17.95 -28.69
C GLN A 43 -20.34 18.63 -27.36
N GLU A 44 -19.81 19.85 -27.42
CA GLU A 44 -19.40 20.62 -26.24
C GLU A 44 -20.40 21.73 -25.92
N ARG A 45 -21.23 21.50 -24.91
CA ARG A 45 -22.28 22.44 -24.48
C ARG A 45 -21.84 23.41 -23.39
N SER A 46 -20.61 23.29 -22.89
CA SER A 46 -20.09 24.02 -21.73
C SER A 46 -19.88 25.51 -21.99
N PHE A 47 -19.49 25.87 -23.22
CA PHE A 47 -19.25 27.25 -23.62
C PHE A 47 -19.64 27.46 -25.09
N VAL A 48 -19.78 28.73 -25.46
CA VAL A 48 -20.16 29.13 -26.81
C VAL A 48 -19.41 30.39 -27.23
N HIS A 49 -18.98 30.46 -28.49
CA HIS A 49 -18.27 31.63 -28.99
C HIS A 49 -19.24 32.72 -29.45
N CYS A 50 -19.02 33.93 -28.94
CA CYS A 50 -19.84 35.11 -29.24
C CYS A 50 -19.15 36.04 -30.23
N TRP A 51 -19.88 36.39 -31.29
CA TRP A 51 -19.45 37.26 -32.37
C TRP A 51 -20.47 38.38 -32.59
N TYR A 52 -19.99 39.59 -32.85
CA TYR A 52 -20.82 40.75 -33.16
C TYR A 52 -20.12 41.58 -34.23
N GLU A 53 -20.82 41.94 -35.31
CA GLU A 53 -20.25 42.72 -36.44
C GLU A 53 -18.89 42.16 -36.92
N ASP A 54 -18.82 40.85 -37.10
CA ASP A 54 -17.62 40.10 -37.52
C ASP A 54 -16.39 40.21 -36.60
N GLN A 55 -16.58 40.72 -35.38
CA GLN A 55 -15.58 40.73 -34.31
C GLN A 55 -15.87 39.67 -33.25
N TYR A 56 -14.81 39.06 -32.73
CA TYR A 56 -14.88 38.09 -31.65
C TYR A 56 -14.86 38.79 -30.29
N TYR A 57 -15.87 38.53 -29.44
CA TYR A 57 -16.02 39.16 -28.12
C TYR A 57 -15.68 38.23 -26.95
N GLY A 58 -15.52 36.92 -27.21
CA GLY A 58 -15.13 35.94 -26.20
C GLY A 58 -16.09 34.76 -26.09
N GLU A 59 -15.89 33.99 -25.02
CA GLU A 59 -16.61 32.76 -24.71
C GLU A 59 -17.69 33.04 -23.68
N ALA A 60 -18.91 32.58 -23.97
CA ALA A 60 -20.03 32.62 -23.06
C ALA A 60 -20.20 31.23 -22.42
N HIS A 61 -20.14 31.15 -21.10
CA HIS A 61 -20.26 29.89 -20.36
C HIS A 61 -21.71 29.63 -19.96
N VAL A 62 -22.07 28.35 -19.77
CA VAL A 62 -23.40 27.97 -19.27
C VAL A 62 -23.66 28.66 -17.92
N TYR A 63 -24.74 29.41 -17.86
CA TYR A 63 -25.26 30.00 -16.65
C TYR A 63 -25.92 28.90 -15.80
N LEU A 64 -25.32 28.62 -14.66
CA LEU A 64 -25.88 27.74 -13.64
C LEU A 64 -26.46 28.61 -12.52
N PRO A 65 -27.79 28.62 -12.30
CA PRO A 65 -28.43 29.45 -11.26
C PRO A 65 -28.02 29.06 -9.83
N GLU A 66 -27.39 27.90 -9.68
CA GLU A 66 -26.83 27.42 -8.42
C GLU A 66 -25.46 28.08 -8.11
N ASN A 67 -24.77 28.59 -9.13
CA ASN A 67 -23.41 29.12 -9.03
C ASN A 67 -23.38 30.66 -9.13
N ASP A 68 -24.43 31.31 -8.64
CA ASP A 68 -24.49 32.76 -8.49
C ASP A 68 -23.30 33.27 -7.67
N TYR A 69 -22.69 34.37 -8.12
CA TYR A 69 -21.59 35.04 -7.41
C TYR A 69 -21.84 35.21 -5.89
N PRO A 70 -23.04 35.64 -5.42
CA PRO A 70 -23.33 35.69 -3.98
C PRO A 70 -23.33 34.33 -3.30
N LYS A 71 -23.91 33.28 -3.91
CA LYS A 71 -23.89 31.91 -3.34
C LYS A 71 -22.47 31.35 -3.29
N ARG A 72 -21.63 31.68 -4.27
CA ARG A 72 -20.20 31.34 -4.28
C ARG A 72 -19.43 32.04 -3.17
N GLN A 73 -19.74 33.31 -2.89
CA GLN A 73 -19.17 34.02 -1.74
C GLN A 73 -19.62 33.39 -0.43
N GLU A 74 -20.90 33.01 -0.29
CA GLU A 74 -21.40 32.30 0.90
C GLU A 74 -20.74 30.93 1.09
N LEU A 75 -20.54 30.17 0.01
CA LEU A 75 -19.84 28.89 0.07
C LEU A 75 -18.35 29.07 0.44
N MET A 76 -17.68 30.09 -0.10
CA MET A 76 -16.30 30.40 0.29
C MET A 76 -16.19 30.86 1.74
N ALA A 77 -17.14 31.67 2.22
CA ALA A 77 -17.21 32.08 3.62
C ALA A 77 -17.45 30.87 4.55
N LYS A 78 -18.35 29.94 4.17
CA LYS A 78 -18.59 28.69 4.90
C LYS A 78 -17.38 27.76 4.90
N LEU A 79 -16.61 27.71 3.81
CA LEU A 79 -15.38 26.93 3.71
C LEU A 79 -14.23 27.52 4.54
N GLN A 80 -14.11 28.86 4.60
CA GLN A 80 -13.13 29.53 5.47
C GLN A 80 -13.49 29.38 6.95
N ALA A 81 -14.77 29.27 7.27
CA ALA A 81 -15.29 28.97 8.60
C ALA A 81 -15.29 27.46 8.93
N ALA A 82 -14.48 26.65 8.23
CA ALA A 82 -14.25 25.27 8.65
C ALA A 82 -13.71 25.28 10.09
N PRO A 83 -14.36 24.59 11.04
CA PRO A 83 -13.89 24.57 12.42
C PRO A 83 -12.45 24.04 12.43
N LYS A 84 -11.54 24.78 13.07
CA LYS A 84 -10.17 24.30 13.30
C LYS A 84 -10.28 22.94 13.97
N ILE A 85 -9.94 21.89 13.24
CA ILE A 85 -9.86 20.54 13.78
C ILE A 85 -8.65 20.56 14.72
N ILE A 86 -8.91 20.73 16.01
CA ILE A 86 -7.89 20.61 17.05
C ILE A 86 -7.63 19.11 17.17
N ILE A 87 -6.57 18.64 16.53
CA ILE A 87 -6.13 17.25 16.66
C ILE A 87 -5.54 17.13 18.08
N PRO A 88 -6.11 16.30 18.96
CA PRO A 88 -5.55 16.09 20.29
C PRO A 88 -4.14 15.50 20.18
N PRO A 89 -3.24 15.82 21.13
CA PRO A 89 -1.88 15.30 21.12
C PRO A 89 -1.90 13.76 21.14
N VAL A 90 -0.96 13.15 20.42
CA VAL A 90 -0.89 11.68 20.18
C VAL A 90 -0.90 10.85 21.47
N ALA A 91 -0.51 11.42 22.60
CA ALA A 91 -0.52 10.78 23.91
C ALA A 91 -1.94 10.52 24.47
N GLU A 92 -2.95 11.29 24.05
CA GLU A 92 -4.33 11.19 24.57
C GLU A 92 -5.24 10.31 23.70
N VAL A 93 -4.73 9.81 22.57
CA VAL A 93 -5.52 8.94 21.69
C VAL A 93 -5.57 7.53 22.29
N PRO A 94 -6.75 7.03 22.66
CA PRO A 94 -6.85 5.68 23.20
C PRO A 94 -6.46 4.65 22.14
N LEU A 95 -5.65 3.66 22.54
CA LEU A 95 -5.19 2.59 21.64
C LEU A 95 -6.37 1.66 21.33
N TYR A 96 -6.87 1.71 20.10
CA TYR A 96 -8.04 0.92 19.70
C TYR A 96 -7.66 -0.49 19.24
N ASN A 97 -6.46 -0.68 18.69
CA ASN A 97 -6.06 -1.96 18.13
C ASN A 97 -5.32 -2.86 19.15
N TYR A 98 -5.54 -4.17 19.07
CA TYR A 98 -4.88 -5.18 19.92
C TYR A 98 -3.35 -5.12 19.79
N LEU A 99 -2.84 -4.97 18.56
CA LEU A 99 -1.39 -4.89 18.32
C LEU A 99 -0.77 -3.63 18.91
N GLU A 100 -1.47 -2.50 18.85
CA GLU A 100 -1.03 -1.22 19.43
C GLU A 100 -0.94 -1.30 20.94
N ARG A 101 -1.94 -1.93 21.59
CA ARG A 101 -1.92 -2.20 23.03
C ARG A 101 -0.77 -3.11 23.43
N LYS A 102 -0.54 -4.17 22.65
CA LYS A 102 0.54 -5.13 22.93
C LYS A 102 1.93 -4.48 22.75
N LEU A 103 2.08 -3.61 21.76
CA LEU A 103 3.32 -2.88 21.50
C LEU A 103 3.59 -1.86 22.61
N ALA A 104 2.57 -1.10 23.05
CA ALA A 104 2.70 -0.18 24.17
C ALA A 104 3.08 -0.89 25.47
N ALA A 105 2.43 -2.02 25.77
CA ALA A 105 2.78 -2.85 26.93
C ALA A 105 4.23 -3.37 26.86
N HIS A 106 4.70 -3.76 25.67
CA HIS A 106 6.08 -4.18 25.48
C HIS A 106 7.07 -3.03 25.67
N ARG A 107 6.76 -1.81 25.22
CA ARG A 107 7.60 -0.63 25.45
C ARG A 107 7.75 -0.33 26.94
N ILE A 108 6.65 -0.36 27.69
CA ILE A 108 6.67 -0.19 29.15
C ILE A 108 7.52 -1.28 29.82
N GLN A 109 7.35 -2.54 29.42
CA GLN A 109 8.16 -3.65 29.96
C GLN A 109 9.65 -3.50 29.67
N VAL A 110 10.02 -2.92 28.51
CA VAL A 110 11.42 -2.65 28.16
C VAL A 110 11.98 -1.46 28.92
N GLU A 111 11.17 -0.44 29.18
CA GLU A 111 11.54 0.72 30.01
C GLU A 111 11.67 0.35 31.49
N GLU A 112 10.79 -0.52 32.00
CA GLU A 112 10.84 -1.07 33.37
C GLU A 112 11.93 -2.13 33.53
N ALA A 113 12.34 -2.79 32.45
CA ALA A 113 13.45 -3.72 32.48
C ALA A 113 14.77 -2.96 32.58
N ASP A 114 15.37 -2.96 33.78
CA ASP A 114 16.76 -2.60 33.95
C ASP A 114 17.64 -3.61 33.19
N ILE A 115 17.97 -3.25 31.94
CA ILE A 115 18.80 -4.04 31.01
C ILE A 115 20.12 -4.44 31.67
N ASN A 116 20.66 -3.60 32.55
CA ASN A 116 21.88 -3.87 33.31
C ASN A 116 21.70 -5.00 34.33
N ASN A 117 20.55 -5.08 35.01
CA ASN A 117 20.26 -6.15 35.97
C ASN A 117 20.01 -7.48 35.27
N THR A 118 19.31 -7.47 34.13
CA THR A 118 19.10 -8.70 33.33
C THR A 118 20.42 -9.22 32.73
N LEU A 119 21.31 -8.33 32.26
CA LEU A 119 22.64 -8.69 31.80
C LEU A 119 23.53 -9.24 32.92
N ALA A 120 23.44 -8.69 34.13
CA ALA A 120 24.16 -9.20 35.30
C ALA A 120 23.70 -10.63 35.66
N LEU A 121 22.38 -10.89 35.64
CA LEU A 121 21.84 -12.23 35.88
C LEU A 121 22.24 -13.23 34.79
N VAL A 122 22.30 -12.80 33.51
CA VAL A 122 22.76 -13.66 32.41
C VAL A 122 24.25 -13.95 32.51
N LYS A 123 25.08 -12.96 32.90
CA LYS A 123 26.51 -13.18 33.15
C LYS A 123 26.74 -14.15 34.31
N ALA A 124 26.02 -13.96 35.43
CA ALA A 124 26.10 -14.87 36.58
C ALA A 124 25.68 -16.30 36.21
N LYS A 125 24.60 -16.48 35.43
CA LYS A 125 24.19 -17.80 34.92
C LYS A 125 25.23 -18.41 33.98
N LYS A 126 25.83 -17.60 33.10
CA LYS A 126 26.90 -18.05 32.19
C LYS A 126 28.14 -18.49 32.97
N GLU A 127 28.52 -17.76 34.01
CA GLU A 127 29.63 -18.11 34.90
C GLU A 127 29.34 -19.38 35.70
N TYR A 128 28.11 -19.53 36.21
CA TYR A 128 27.67 -20.75 36.87
C TYR A 128 27.72 -21.97 35.94
N VAL A 129 27.21 -21.86 34.71
CA VAL A 129 27.28 -22.94 33.71
C VAL A 129 28.72 -23.24 33.31
N LYS A 130 29.56 -22.20 33.13
CA LYS A 130 30.99 -22.37 32.86
C LYS A 130 31.70 -23.10 34.01
N ALA A 131 31.37 -22.76 35.26
CA ALA A 131 31.91 -23.43 36.44
C ALA A 131 31.40 -24.87 36.57
N ALA A 132 30.14 -25.14 36.20
CA ALA A 132 29.57 -26.48 36.19
C ALA A 132 30.22 -27.37 35.11
N LEU A 133 30.50 -26.82 33.92
CA LEU A 133 31.21 -27.52 32.85
C LEU A 133 32.69 -27.76 33.18
N LEU A 134 33.35 -26.84 33.90
CA LEU A 134 34.73 -27.01 34.37
C LEU A 134 34.86 -27.99 35.55
N LYS A 135 33.80 -28.19 36.34
CA LYS A 135 33.76 -29.17 37.44
C LYS A 135 33.32 -30.57 36.99
N ALA A 136 32.90 -30.75 35.74
CA ALA A 136 32.69 -32.07 35.19
C ALA A 136 34.07 -32.75 35.03
N PRO A 137 34.32 -33.91 35.67
CA PRO A 137 35.59 -34.60 35.51
C PRO A 137 35.77 -34.98 34.04
N GLN A 138 36.88 -34.54 33.47
CA GLN A 138 37.45 -35.07 32.24
C GLN A 138 37.77 -36.55 32.46
N THR A 139 36.78 -37.40 32.26
CA THR A 139 37.03 -38.81 31.97
C THR A 139 36.32 -39.10 30.67
N VAL A 140 37.14 -39.47 29.68
CA VAL A 140 36.81 -40.08 28.39
C VAL A 140 36.80 -39.12 27.20
N LEU A 141 37.87 -39.27 26.39
CA LEU A 141 38.07 -38.93 24.98
C LEU A 141 38.84 -37.65 24.64
N GLU A 142 40.12 -37.65 25.01
CA GLU A 142 41.19 -37.24 24.11
C GLU A 142 41.16 -38.15 22.86
N THR A 143 40.53 -37.71 21.76
CA THR A 143 40.90 -38.08 20.38
C THR A 143 40.13 -37.19 19.40
N ALA A 144 40.68 -36.02 19.09
CA ALA A 144 40.49 -35.35 17.80
C ALA A 144 41.44 -34.15 17.73
N GLY A 145 42.67 -34.43 17.33
CA GLY A 145 43.55 -33.42 16.78
C GLY A 145 43.10 -33.00 15.37
N ALA A 146 43.50 -31.78 15.03
CA ALA A 146 43.95 -31.35 13.71
C ALA A 146 42.91 -31.15 12.57
N THR A 147 42.75 -29.87 12.22
CA THR A 147 42.84 -29.26 10.87
C THR A 147 41.92 -29.74 9.73
N GLY A 148 41.30 -28.79 9.02
CA GLY A 148 40.90 -29.02 7.62
C GLY A 148 39.86 -28.06 7.06
N THR A 149 40.33 -27.06 6.33
CA THR A 149 39.61 -26.19 5.40
C THR A 149 39.09 -26.89 4.15
N SER A 150 37.97 -26.36 3.63
CA SER A 150 37.59 -26.23 2.21
C SER A 150 37.10 -27.45 1.40
N GLU A 151 36.07 -27.13 0.60
CA GLU A 151 35.75 -27.60 -0.75
C GLU A 151 34.65 -28.64 -1.02
N ARG A 152 33.70 -28.16 -1.82
CA ARG A 152 32.66 -28.86 -2.57
C ARG A 152 33.29 -29.93 -3.47
N THR A 153 32.68 -31.11 -3.57
CA THR A 153 31.96 -31.58 -4.77
C THR A 153 31.41 -33.01 -4.60
N GLY A 154 30.19 -33.20 -5.08
CA GLY A 154 29.54 -34.43 -5.58
C GLY A 154 29.94 -35.81 -5.07
N GLY A 155 29.02 -36.46 -4.36
CA GLY A 155 29.04 -37.91 -4.16
C GLY A 155 27.77 -38.39 -3.47
N LEU A 156 26.88 -39.04 -4.21
CA LEU A 156 25.79 -39.84 -3.67
C LEU A 156 26.35 -40.87 -2.67
N SER A 157 26.03 -40.71 -1.39
CA SER A 157 26.08 -41.81 -0.43
C SER A 157 24.89 -41.69 0.52
N ALA A 158 24.08 -42.72 0.47
CA ALA A 158 22.94 -42.92 1.36
C ALA A 158 23.44 -43.22 2.79
N ASP A 159 22.65 -42.74 3.74
CA ASP A 159 22.55 -43.24 5.11
C ASP A 159 23.72 -42.99 6.05
N SER A 160 23.79 -41.76 6.55
CA SER A 160 23.74 -41.51 8.00
C SER A 160 23.55 -40.00 8.24
N ASN A 161 22.46 -39.63 8.93
CA ASN A 161 22.02 -38.26 9.23
C ASN A 161 21.52 -37.44 8.03
N ASN A 162 20.58 -37.99 7.24
CA ASN A 162 19.78 -37.18 6.32
C ASN A 162 18.82 -36.28 7.12
N GLU A 163 19.32 -35.14 7.57
CA GLU A 163 18.47 -34.05 8.01
C GLU A 163 17.53 -33.72 6.84
N PHE A 164 16.22 -33.97 7.04
CA PHE A 164 15.21 -33.59 6.05
C PHE A 164 15.32 -32.09 5.84
N GLY A 165 15.79 -31.71 4.66
CA GLY A 165 16.12 -30.34 4.28
C GLY A 165 15.13 -29.78 3.26
N ALA A 166 15.36 -28.52 2.88
CA ALA A 166 14.53 -27.84 1.88
C ALA A 166 14.53 -28.57 0.53
N ASP A 167 15.68 -29.10 0.10
CA ASP A 167 15.81 -29.81 -1.18
C ASP A 167 15.02 -31.13 -1.17
N SER A 168 15.08 -31.91 -0.09
CA SER A 168 14.28 -33.13 0.05
C SER A 168 12.78 -32.82 0.08
N LEU A 169 12.37 -31.69 0.65
CA LEU A 169 10.97 -31.25 0.64
C LEU A 169 10.53 -30.85 -0.77
N THR A 170 11.34 -30.11 -1.53
CA THR A 170 11.00 -29.78 -2.94
C THR A 170 10.84 -31.04 -3.79
N HIS A 171 11.74 -32.02 -3.62
CA HIS A 171 11.64 -33.30 -4.31
C HIS A 171 10.38 -34.07 -3.90
N LEU A 172 10.08 -34.13 -2.61
CA LEU A 172 8.88 -34.79 -2.09
C LEU A 172 7.59 -34.13 -2.62
N LEU A 173 7.53 -32.81 -2.69
CA LEU A 173 6.40 -32.09 -3.29
C LEU A 173 6.28 -32.36 -4.79
N ALA A 174 7.39 -32.41 -5.53
CA ALA A 174 7.37 -32.75 -6.94
C ALA A 174 6.81 -34.16 -7.19
N VAL A 175 7.22 -35.14 -6.35
CA VAL A 175 6.73 -36.52 -6.42
C VAL A 175 5.25 -36.61 -6.05
N LEU A 176 4.82 -35.96 -4.96
CA LEU A 176 3.43 -36.03 -4.50
C LEU A 176 2.46 -35.33 -5.44
N LEU A 177 2.85 -34.17 -5.99
CA LEU A 177 2.03 -33.39 -6.91
C LEU A 177 2.13 -33.88 -8.37
N LYS A 178 2.99 -34.87 -8.64
CA LYS A 178 3.29 -35.41 -9.99
C LYS A 178 3.57 -34.31 -11.03
N ARG A 179 4.22 -33.22 -10.61
CA ARG A 179 4.53 -32.06 -11.46
C ARG A 179 5.97 -31.62 -11.26
N THR A 180 6.58 -31.09 -12.32
CA THR A 180 7.89 -30.43 -12.22
C THR A 180 7.71 -29.05 -11.61
N LEU A 181 8.40 -28.78 -10.51
CA LEU A 181 8.39 -27.46 -9.87
C LEU A 181 9.36 -26.53 -10.61
N ASP A 182 8.84 -25.38 -11.03
CA ASP A 182 9.61 -24.31 -11.66
C ASP A 182 10.53 -23.62 -10.65
N ALA A 183 11.51 -22.84 -11.12
CA ALA A 183 12.47 -22.14 -10.28
C ALA A 183 11.81 -21.21 -9.26
N HIS A 184 10.67 -20.58 -9.62
CA HIS A 184 9.89 -19.74 -8.73
C HIS A 184 9.25 -20.53 -7.56
N ASP A 185 8.71 -21.71 -7.85
CA ASP A 185 8.10 -22.59 -6.84
C ASP A 185 9.15 -23.12 -5.86
N ARG A 186 10.33 -23.49 -6.38
CA ARG A 186 11.45 -23.94 -5.54
C ARG A 186 11.89 -22.84 -4.59
N LEU A 187 12.05 -21.61 -5.08
CA LEU A 187 12.42 -20.47 -4.23
C LEU A 187 11.38 -20.23 -3.14
N SER A 188 10.09 -20.31 -3.48
CA SER A 188 8.99 -20.20 -2.53
C SER A 188 9.08 -21.26 -1.43
N VAL A 189 9.36 -22.51 -1.80
CA VAL A 189 9.57 -23.60 -0.84
C VAL A 189 10.77 -23.34 0.08
N HIS A 190 11.90 -22.87 -0.46
CA HIS A 190 13.06 -22.50 0.35
C HIS A 190 12.77 -21.34 1.31
N THR A 191 11.97 -20.36 0.89
CA THR A 191 11.55 -19.28 1.78
C THR A 191 10.66 -19.80 2.90
N LEU A 192 9.72 -20.70 2.62
CA LEU A 192 8.86 -21.32 3.62
C LEU A 192 9.65 -22.18 4.61
N TRP A 193 10.63 -22.94 4.11
CA TRP A 193 11.54 -23.71 4.94
C TRP A 193 12.32 -22.81 5.91
N ARG A 194 12.80 -21.66 5.43
CA ARG A 194 13.55 -20.70 6.25
C ARG A 194 12.68 -20.00 7.29
N THR A 195 11.41 -19.71 6.98
CA THR A 195 10.52 -19.01 7.91
C THR A 195 9.86 -19.92 8.92
N TYR A 196 9.52 -21.15 8.54
CA TYR A 196 8.75 -22.08 9.39
C TYR A 196 9.56 -23.26 9.92
N GLY A 197 10.83 -23.41 9.50
CA GLY A 197 11.76 -24.38 10.07
C GLY A 197 11.43 -25.84 9.73
N PRO A 198 12.20 -26.79 10.28
CA PRO A 198 12.27 -28.14 9.75
C PRO A 198 10.93 -28.85 9.90
N PHE A 199 10.33 -29.18 8.76
CA PHE A 199 9.10 -29.95 8.74
C PHE A 199 9.38 -31.43 9.00
N ASP A 200 8.47 -32.10 9.70
CA ASP A 200 8.50 -33.56 9.78
C ASP A 200 7.99 -34.16 8.46
N GLU A 201 8.82 -34.97 7.82
CA GLU A 201 8.50 -35.69 6.59
C GLU A 201 7.22 -36.54 6.74
N GLY A 202 7.05 -37.17 7.92
CA GLY A 202 5.90 -38.02 8.21
C GLY A 202 4.59 -37.25 8.19
N LEU A 203 4.60 -36.00 8.66
CA LEU A 203 3.44 -35.12 8.68
C LEU A 203 3.04 -34.68 7.27
N ILE A 204 4.02 -34.27 6.43
CA ILE A 204 3.76 -33.82 5.06
C ILE A 204 3.18 -34.94 4.20
N ARG A 205 3.73 -36.17 4.32
CA ARG A 205 3.20 -37.32 3.58
C ARG A 205 1.75 -37.64 3.98
N LYS A 206 1.38 -37.49 5.25
CA LYS A 206 0.01 -37.72 5.73
C LYS A 206 -0.95 -36.65 5.22
N THR A 207 -0.60 -35.37 5.37
CA THR A 207 -1.49 -34.25 5.01
C THR A 207 -1.71 -34.17 3.50
N VAL A 208 -0.66 -34.30 2.70
CA VAL A 208 -0.79 -34.21 1.24
C VAL A 208 -1.48 -35.45 0.67
N ARG A 209 -1.20 -36.67 1.16
CA ARG A 209 -1.95 -37.86 0.71
C ARG A 209 -3.43 -37.82 1.11
N SER A 210 -3.76 -37.18 2.23
CA SER A 210 -5.15 -36.96 2.65
C SER A 210 -5.88 -35.94 1.78
N ALA A 211 -5.17 -34.96 1.22
CA ALA A 211 -5.76 -33.90 0.40
C ALA A 211 -6.03 -34.33 -1.06
N PHE A 212 -5.39 -35.41 -1.53
CA PHE A 212 -5.49 -35.94 -2.89
C PHE A 212 -6.25 -37.28 -2.97
N ARG A 213 -7.10 -37.58 -1.99
CA ARG A 213 -7.99 -38.74 -1.99
C ARG A 213 -9.41 -38.36 -2.36
#